data_AF-A0A1V5WM47-F1
#
_entry.id   AF-A0A1V5WM47-F1
#
_cell.length_a   1.000
_cell.length_b   1.000
_cell.length_c   1.000
_cell.angle_alpha   90.00
_cell.angle_beta   90.00
_cell.angle_gamma   90.00
#
_symmetry.space_group_name_H-M   'P 1'
#
loop_
_entity.id
_entity.type
_entity.pdbx_description
1 polymer ?
#
loop_
_entity_poly.entity_id
_entity_poly.type
_entity_poly.pdbx_seq_one_letter_code
_entity_poly.pdbx_strand_id
1 'polypeptide(L)'
;MLHHLTTWVAYSRERLTAILENASVRDIDDLEVFNRDAWERGRTIPRMDLLQRFADELGRYRDTVTRFTAADFDRTDLPTGFDWPLWKYILLDTAVHPGWHFVYHGITRGNFEFAVAALDTLAPAMLKFSGGDESVFDLSELADDPAGLAGACASFAAACPDNAQVQALVRKNQG
;
A
#
# COMPACT_ATOMS: atom_id res chain seq x y z
N MET A 1 -10.58 -1.31 -4.70
CA MET A 1 -9.11 -1.16 -4.73
C MET A 1 -8.68 0.26 -5.07
N LEU A 2 -8.73 0.76 -6.31
CA LEU A 2 -8.15 2.09 -6.62
C LEU A 2 -8.71 3.24 -5.77
N HIS A 3 -10.03 3.34 -5.60
CA HIS A 3 -10.61 4.37 -4.73
C HIS A 3 -10.21 4.22 -3.25
N HIS A 4 -10.06 2.97 -2.78
CA HIS A 4 -9.58 2.67 -1.43
C HIS A 4 -8.15 3.22 -1.25
N LEU A 5 -7.25 2.90 -2.18
CA LEU A 5 -5.89 3.42 -2.18
C LEU A 5 -5.87 4.96 -2.26
N THR A 6 -6.67 5.56 -3.14
CA THR A 6 -6.79 7.03 -3.22
C THR A 6 -7.25 7.64 -1.89
N THR A 7 -8.19 7.00 -1.19
CA THR A 7 -8.70 7.49 0.10
C THR A 7 -7.62 7.44 1.18
N TRP A 8 -6.85 6.36 1.24
CA TRP A 8 -5.72 6.23 2.17
C TRP A 8 -4.59 7.23 1.88
N VAL A 9 -4.20 7.40 0.61
CA VAL A 9 -3.22 8.41 0.21
C VAL A 9 -3.72 9.82 0.56
N ALA A 10 -4.99 10.13 0.31
CA ALA A 10 -5.56 11.44 0.65
C ALA A 10 -5.57 11.68 2.17
N TYR A 11 -5.99 10.69 2.96
CA TYR A 11 -5.98 10.77 4.42
C TYR A 11 -4.56 11.00 4.95
N SER A 12 -3.59 10.26 4.45
CA SER A 12 -2.19 10.40 4.82
C SER A 12 -1.62 11.76 4.41
N ARG A 13 -1.95 12.27 3.21
CA ARG A 13 -1.60 13.63 2.80
C ARG A 13 -2.19 14.68 3.73
N GLU A 14 -3.47 14.57 4.09
CA GLU A 14 -4.14 15.53 4.99
C GLU A 14 -3.48 15.56 6.36
N ARG A 15 -3.10 14.39 6.88
CA ARG A 15 -2.32 14.26 8.12
C ARG A 15 -0.96 14.95 8.00
N LEU A 16 -0.21 14.69 6.92
CA LEU A 16 1.08 15.34 6.66
C LEU A 16 0.94 16.87 6.53
N THR A 17 -0.12 17.34 5.87
CA THR A 17 -0.44 18.77 5.79
C THR A 17 -0.70 19.37 7.17
N ALA A 18 -1.50 18.70 8.02
CA ALA A 18 -1.76 19.17 9.38
C ALA A 18 -0.48 19.24 10.22
N ILE A 19 0.42 18.27 10.08
CA ILE A 19 1.74 18.27 10.74
C ILE A 19 2.55 19.50 10.32
N LEU A 20 2.66 19.78 9.01
CA LEU A 20 3.39 20.94 8.48
C LEU A 20 2.82 22.28 8.96
N GLU A 21 1.51 22.31 9.22
CA GLU A 21 0.79 23.51 9.62
C GLU A 21 0.64 23.65 11.15
N ASN A 22 1.20 22.70 11.92
CA ASN A 22 0.99 22.58 13.37
C ASN A 22 -0.50 22.60 13.75
N ALA A 23 -1.34 22.01 12.90
CA ALA A 23 -2.78 21.89 13.11
C ALA A 23 -3.12 20.55 13.79
N SER A 24 -4.34 20.44 14.31
CA SER A 24 -4.84 19.18 14.85
C SER A 24 -4.92 18.12 13.77
N VAL A 25 -4.38 16.95 14.07
CA VAL A 25 -4.47 15.78 13.20
C VAL A 25 -5.78 15.06 13.46
N ARG A 26 -6.43 14.60 12.38
CA ARG A 26 -7.65 13.80 12.45
C ARG A 26 -7.32 12.31 12.51
N ASP A 27 -7.82 11.62 13.53
CA ASP A 27 -7.75 10.16 13.63
C ASP A 27 -8.95 9.48 12.96
N ILE A 28 -8.76 8.20 12.61
CA ILE A 28 -9.84 7.31 12.17
C ILE A 28 -10.27 6.52 13.40
N ASP A 29 -11.50 6.76 13.85
CA ASP A 29 -12.06 6.08 15.02
C ASP A 29 -12.42 4.61 14.72
N ASP A 30 -12.83 4.32 13.49
CA ASP A 30 -13.22 2.99 13.03
C ASP A 30 -12.70 2.72 11.61
N LEU A 31 -11.70 1.83 11.52
CA LEU A 31 -11.04 1.45 10.28
C LEU A 31 -11.97 0.68 9.33
N GLU A 32 -12.88 -0.14 9.86
CA GLU A 32 -13.80 -0.92 9.04
C GLU A 32 -14.82 -0.01 8.37
N VAL A 33 -15.37 0.95 9.13
CA VAL A 33 -16.26 1.98 8.58
C VAL A 33 -15.53 2.80 7.51
N PHE A 34 -14.32 3.26 7.78
CA PHE A 34 -13.53 4.04 6.82
C PHE A 34 -13.30 3.27 5.51
N ASN A 35 -12.88 2.00 5.59
CA ASN A 35 -12.62 1.16 4.43
C ASN A 35 -13.90 0.82 3.66
N ARG A 36 -14.99 0.49 4.35
CA ARG A 36 -16.29 0.21 3.73
C ARG A 36 -16.85 1.43 3.00
N ASP A 37 -16.75 2.61 3.62
CA ASP A 37 -17.21 3.85 3.00
C ASP A 37 -16.39 4.19 1.75
N ALA A 38 -15.07 3.98 1.80
CA ALA A 38 -14.22 4.12 0.62
C ALA A 38 -14.63 3.13 -0.49
N TRP A 39 -14.90 1.88 -0.14
CA TRP A 39 -15.37 0.89 -1.10
C TRP A 39 -16.67 1.32 -1.78
N GLU A 40 -17.70 1.67 -1.00
CA GLU A 40 -19.02 2.03 -1.53
C GLU A 40 -18.98 3.28 -2.41
N ARG A 41 -18.25 4.34 -2.00
CA ARG A 41 -18.07 5.54 -2.84
C ARG A 41 -17.32 5.26 -4.15
N GLY A 42 -16.40 4.30 -4.14
CA GLY A 42 -15.60 3.94 -5.31
C GLY A 42 -16.37 3.18 -6.39
N ARG A 43 -17.40 2.41 -6.01
CA ARG A 43 -18.10 1.47 -6.90
C ARG A 43 -18.82 2.12 -8.08
N THR A 44 -19.25 3.36 -7.93
CA THR A 44 -20.03 4.07 -8.94
C THR A 44 -19.19 4.95 -9.86
N ILE A 45 -17.89 5.08 -9.57
CA ILE A 45 -16.98 5.94 -10.31
C ILE A 45 -16.38 5.18 -11.51
N PRO A 46 -16.40 5.74 -12.72
CA PRO A 46 -15.75 5.13 -13.88
C PRO A 46 -14.27 4.81 -13.63
N ARG A 47 -13.79 3.70 -14.19
CA ARG A 47 -12.39 3.25 -14.00
C ARG A 47 -11.36 4.30 -14.40
N MET A 48 -11.56 4.99 -15.51
CA MET A 48 -10.63 6.02 -15.99
C MET A 48 -10.57 7.21 -15.02
N ASP A 49 -11.71 7.60 -14.47
CA ASP A 49 -11.78 8.66 -13.45
C ASP A 49 -11.10 8.23 -12.16
N LEU A 50 -11.17 6.95 -11.77
CA LEU A 50 -10.44 6.43 -10.61
C LEU A 50 -8.92 6.45 -10.82
N LEU A 51 -8.46 6.12 -12.03
CA LEU A 51 -7.02 6.17 -12.37
C LEU A 51 -6.50 7.61 -12.30
N GLN A 52 -7.22 8.56 -12.91
CA GLN A 52 -6.86 9.98 -12.81
C GLN A 52 -6.93 10.46 -11.36
N ARG A 53 -8.01 10.10 -10.66
CA ARG A 53 -8.22 10.12 -9.19
C ARG A 53 -6.92 9.90 -8.41
N PHE A 54 -6.39 8.70 -8.62
CA PHE A 54 -5.23 8.20 -7.91
C PHE A 54 -3.93 8.92 -8.31
N ALA A 55 -3.73 9.17 -9.61
CA ALA A 55 -2.55 9.88 -10.10
C ALA A 55 -2.47 11.32 -9.57
N ASP A 56 -3.60 12.05 -9.59
CA ASP A 56 -3.68 13.42 -9.07
C ASP A 56 -3.40 13.47 -7.58
N GLU A 57 -3.91 12.49 -6.82
CA GLU A 57 -3.66 12.42 -5.38
C GLU A 57 -2.19 12.11 -5.06
N LEU A 58 -1.55 11.20 -5.80
CA LEU A 58 -0.11 10.96 -5.66
C LEU A 58 0.72 12.21 -5.97
N GLY A 59 0.31 13.01 -6.98
CA GLY A 59 0.91 14.30 -7.28
C GLY A 59 0.83 15.26 -6.09
N ARG A 60 -0.37 15.44 -5.53
CA ARG A 60 -0.60 16.27 -4.33
C ARG A 60 0.16 15.76 -3.11
N TYR A 61 0.22 14.44 -2.93
CA TYR A 61 0.98 13.81 -1.85
C TYR A 61 2.46 14.14 -1.94
N ARG A 62 3.06 13.95 -3.13
CA ARG A 62 4.45 14.29 -3.39
C ARG A 62 4.72 15.76 -3.08
N ASP A 63 3.87 16.66 -3.56
CA ASP A 63 4.03 18.09 -3.34
C ASP A 63 3.97 18.43 -1.83
N THR A 64 3.11 17.78 -1.05
CA THR A 64 3.12 17.88 0.43
C THR A 64 4.43 17.38 1.03
N VAL A 65 4.91 16.19 0.63
CA VAL A 65 6.15 15.59 1.15
C VAL A 65 7.38 16.48 0.90
N THR A 66 7.43 17.16 -0.25
CA THR A 66 8.57 18.05 -0.58
C THR A 66 8.72 19.28 0.33
N ARG A 67 7.72 19.55 1.18
CA ARG A 67 7.77 20.65 2.16
C ARG A 67 8.50 20.27 3.44
N PHE A 68 8.71 18.98 3.72
CA PHE A 68 9.49 18.52 4.86
C PHE A 68 10.99 18.68 4.59
N THR A 69 11.76 18.92 5.66
CA THR A 69 13.22 18.95 5.57
C THR A 69 13.80 17.54 5.59
N ALA A 70 15.08 17.41 5.22
CA ALA A 70 15.78 16.13 5.31
C ALA A 70 15.77 15.55 6.73
N ALA A 71 15.91 16.40 7.76
CA ALA A 71 15.91 15.99 9.15
C ALA A 71 14.53 15.50 9.64
N ASP A 72 13.44 16.00 9.05
CA ASP A 72 12.09 15.59 9.45
C ASP A 72 11.81 14.12 9.09
N PHE A 73 12.44 13.59 8.05
CA PHE A 73 12.22 12.21 7.63
C PHE A 73 12.63 11.18 8.69
N ASP A 74 13.63 11.51 9.52
CA ASP A 74 14.14 10.64 10.58
C ASP A 74 13.45 10.87 11.94
N ARG A 75 12.55 11.85 12.03
CA ARG A 75 11.80 12.14 13.25
C ARG A 75 10.77 11.06 13.55
N THR A 76 10.70 10.65 14.81
CA THR A 76 9.74 9.68 15.35
C THR A 76 8.72 10.31 16.29
N ASP A 77 8.81 11.62 16.53
CA ASP A 77 7.95 12.38 17.45
C ASP A 77 6.76 13.07 16.75
N LEU A 78 6.64 12.89 15.44
CA LEU A 78 5.54 13.46 14.66
C LEU A 78 4.24 12.66 14.89
N PRO A 79 3.07 13.33 14.96
CA PRO A 79 1.78 12.69 15.25
C PRO A 79 1.22 11.91 14.04
N THR A 80 1.99 10.96 13.53
CA THR A 80 1.62 10.08 12.41
C THR A 80 0.65 8.97 12.82
N GLY A 81 0.57 8.68 14.13
CA GLY A 81 -0.10 7.51 14.69
C GLY A 81 0.81 6.28 14.84
N PHE A 82 2.09 6.41 14.46
CA PHE A 82 3.10 5.36 14.59
C PHE A 82 4.34 5.89 15.31
N ASP A 83 4.98 5.02 16.10
CA ASP A 83 6.29 5.28 16.73
C ASP A 83 7.46 5.06 15.75
N TRP A 84 7.27 5.42 14.47
CA TRP A 84 8.23 5.19 13.39
C TRP A 84 8.78 6.51 12.85
N PRO A 85 9.96 6.48 12.19
CA PRO A 85 10.42 7.60 11.40
C PRO A 85 9.39 8.00 10.34
N LEU A 86 9.24 9.29 10.07
CA LEU A 86 8.31 9.83 9.08
C LEU A 86 8.47 9.17 7.70
N TRP A 87 9.70 8.88 7.26
CA TRP A 87 9.91 8.22 5.96
C TRP A 87 9.21 6.86 5.88
N LYS A 88 9.11 6.14 6.99
CA LYS A 88 8.49 4.81 7.05
C LYS A 88 6.97 4.92 6.93
N TYR A 89 6.38 5.92 7.58
CA TYR A 89 4.97 6.28 7.41
C TYR A 89 4.64 6.63 5.95
N ILE A 90 5.46 7.48 5.31
CA ILE A 90 5.29 7.85 3.90
C ILE A 90 5.35 6.64 2.97
N LEU A 91 6.32 5.73 3.19
CA LEU A 91 6.45 4.52 2.37
C LEU A 91 5.27 3.57 2.54
N LEU A 92 4.68 3.48 3.74
CA LEU A 92 3.51 2.63 3.98
C LEU A 92 2.38 2.98 3.00
N ASP A 93 1.98 4.24 2.97
CA ASP A 93 0.81 4.69 2.22
C ASP A 93 1.06 4.84 0.71
N THR A 94 2.31 5.05 0.30
CA THR A 94 2.65 5.31 -1.12
C THR A 94 3.22 4.11 -1.88
N ALA A 95 3.79 3.13 -1.18
CA ALA A 95 4.44 1.99 -1.82
C ALA A 95 3.98 0.64 -1.26
N VAL A 96 4.03 0.47 0.07
CA VAL A 96 3.82 -0.84 0.69
C VAL A 96 2.36 -1.29 0.58
N HIS A 97 1.43 -0.49 1.09
CA HIS A 97 0.01 -0.80 1.05
C HIS A 97 -0.55 -0.87 -0.38
N PRO A 98 -0.22 0.06 -1.31
CA PRO A 98 -0.53 -0.11 -2.72
C PRO A 98 0.07 -1.39 -3.32
N GLY A 99 1.32 -1.73 -2.97
CA GLY A 99 2.01 -2.92 -3.43
C GLY A 99 1.31 -4.20 -3.03
N TRP A 100 0.92 -4.33 -1.76
CA TRP A 100 0.12 -5.46 -1.29
C TRP A 100 -1.15 -5.62 -2.14
N HIS A 101 -1.92 -4.54 -2.34
CA HIS A 101 -3.14 -4.60 -3.13
C HIS A 101 -2.92 -4.95 -4.60
N PHE A 102 -1.92 -4.34 -5.26
CA PHE A 102 -1.64 -4.62 -6.66
C PHE A 102 -1.22 -6.07 -6.87
N VAL A 103 -0.33 -6.58 -6.02
CA VAL A 103 0.13 -7.97 -6.11
C VAL A 103 -1.01 -8.92 -5.78
N TYR A 104 -1.69 -8.74 -4.64
CA TYR A 104 -2.83 -9.56 -4.22
C TYR A 104 -3.92 -9.66 -5.29
N HIS A 105 -4.37 -8.52 -5.85
CA HIS A 105 -5.39 -8.54 -6.88
C HIS A 105 -4.88 -9.02 -8.25
N GLY A 106 -3.58 -8.89 -8.52
CA GLY A 106 -2.95 -9.48 -9.70
C GLY A 106 -2.99 -11.01 -9.64
N ILE A 107 -2.50 -11.59 -8.54
CA ILE A 107 -2.42 -13.05 -8.38
C ILE A 107 -3.81 -13.70 -8.29
N THR A 108 -4.74 -13.13 -7.51
CA THR A 108 -6.08 -13.72 -7.30
C THR A 108 -6.96 -13.65 -8.54
N ARG A 109 -6.60 -12.82 -9.53
CA ARG A 109 -7.29 -12.71 -10.82
C ARG A 109 -6.55 -13.37 -11.98
N GLY A 110 -5.44 -14.06 -11.70
CA GLY A 110 -4.61 -14.71 -12.72
C GLY A 110 -3.85 -13.74 -13.64
N ASN A 111 -3.75 -12.45 -13.28
CA ASN A 111 -2.99 -11.47 -14.04
C ASN A 111 -1.53 -11.42 -13.55
N PHE A 112 -0.79 -12.49 -13.84
CA PHE A 112 0.55 -12.70 -13.29
C PHE A 112 1.60 -11.74 -13.84
N GLU A 113 1.52 -11.34 -15.10
CA GLU A 113 2.44 -10.34 -15.68
C GLU A 113 2.35 -9.01 -14.93
N PHE A 114 1.12 -8.55 -14.65
CA PHE A 114 0.90 -7.36 -13.83
C PHE A 114 1.41 -7.54 -12.40
N ALA A 115 1.15 -8.71 -11.79
CA ALA A 115 1.59 -8.99 -10.43
C ALA A 115 3.13 -8.99 -10.31
N VAL A 116 3.84 -9.58 -11.27
CA VAL A 116 5.31 -9.55 -11.34
C VAL A 116 5.79 -8.12 -11.49
N ALA A 117 5.25 -7.37 -12.45
CA ALA A 117 5.67 -5.99 -12.66
C ALA A 117 5.46 -5.11 -11.42
N ALA A 118 4.33 -5.28 -10.72
CA ALA A 118 4.06 -4.58 -9.47
C ALA A 118 5.03 -4.99 -8.36
N LEU A 119 5.28 -6.29 -8.18
CA LEU A 119 6.19 -6.82 -7.18
C LEU A 119 7.62 -6.35 -7.43
N ASP A 120 8.15 -6.52 -8.64
CA ASP A 120 9.51 -6.11 -9.02
C ASP A 120 9.71 -4.60 -8.82
N THR A 121 8.69 -3.79 -9.12
CA THR A 121 8.74 -2.33 -8.95
C THR A 121 8.75 -1.91 -7.48
N LEU A 122 7.94 -2.56 -6.63
CA LEU A 122 7.67 -2.09 -5.27
C LEU A 122 8.49 -2.82 -4.20
N ALA A 123 8.98 -4.03 -4.48
CA ALA A 123 9.76 -4.85 -3.55
C ALA A 123 10.95 -4.12 -2.92
N PRO A 124 11.75 -3.29 -3.64
CA PRO A 124 12.83 -2.53 -3.01
C PRO A 124 12.34 -1.58 -1.90
N ALA A 125 11.21 -0.90 -2.13
CA ALA A 125 10.62 0.00 -1.14
C ALA A 125 9.99 -0.76 0.04
N MET A 126 9.34 -1.90 -0.25
CA MET A 126 8.76 -2.79 0.76
C MET A 126 9.83 -3.38 1.67
N LEU A 127 10.92 -3.90 1.11
CA LEU A 127 12.05 -4.42 1.88
C LEU A 127 12.74 -3.30 2.67
N LYS A 128 12.87 -2.09 2.12
CA LYS A 128 13.37 -0.94 2.89
C LYS A 128 12.48 -0.64 4.10
N PHE A 129 11.15 -0.68 3.93
CA PHE A 129 10.18 -0.45 5.00
C PHE A 129 10.31 -1.46 6.14
N SER A 130 10.52 -2.74 5.82
CA SER A 130 10.66 -3.82 6.80
C SER A 130 12.08 -4.01 7.35
N GLY A 131 13.07 -3.24 6.88
CA GLY A 131 14.47 -3.45 7.26
C GLY A 131 15.09 -4.71 6.64
N GLY A 132 14.56 -5.15 5.50
CA GLY A 132 15.02 -6.32 4.75
C GLY A 132 14.26 -7.61 5.06
N ASP A 133 13.28 -7.58 5.97
CA ASP A 133 12.47 -8.75 6.30
C ASP A 133 11.42 -9.02 5.21
N GLU A 134 11.42 -10.24 4.68
CA GLU A 134 10.45 -10.73 3.70
C GLU A 134 9.04 -10.84 4.28
N SER A 135 8.82 -10.71 5.59
CA SER A 135 7.47 -10.63 6.19
C SER A 135 6.58 -9.54 5.57
N VAL A 136 7.19 -8.52 4.97
CA VAL A 136 6.47 -7.49 4.19
C VAL A 136 5.78 -8.03 2.94
N PHE A 137 6.05 -9.25 2.51
CA PHE A 137 5.34 -9.90 1.40
C PHE A 137 4.15 -10.74 1.85
N ASP A 138 3.84 -10.78 3.13
CA ASP A 138 2.62 -11.40 3.63
C ASP A 138 1.39 -10.62 3.15
N LEU A 139 0.44 -11.32 2.53
CA LEU A 139 -0.81 -10.78 2.00
C LEU A 139 -2.02 -11.28 2.79
N SER A 140 -1.81 -11.99 3.91
CA SER A 140 -2.89 -12.64 4.67
C SER A 140 -3.96 -11.64 5.14
N GLU A 141 -3.55 -10.41 5.46
CA GLU A 141 -4.48 -9.34 5.90
C GLU A 141 -5.46 -8.90 4.80
N LEU A 142 -5.17 -9.22 3.53
CA LEU A 142 -6.04 -8.91 2.40
C LEU A 142 -6.98 -10.07 2.02
N ALA A 143 -6.77 -11.25 2.60
CA ALA A 143 -7.45 -12.47 2.20
C ALA A 143 -8.62 -12.83 3.13
N ASP A 144 -9.84 -12.63 2.63
CA ASP A 144 -11.05 -13.16 3.28
C ASP A 144 -11.14 -14.70 3.16
N ASP A 145 -10.48 -15.29 2.15
CA ASP A 145 -10.36 -16.72 1.91
C ASP A 145 -8.88 -17.14 1.85
N PRO A 146 -8.29 -17.60 2.98
CA PRO A 146 -6.90 -18.04 3.03
C PRO A 146 -6.58 -19.20 2.08
N ALA A 147 -7.53 -20.12 1.87
CA ALA A 147 -7.32 -21.27 0.97
C ALA A 147 -7.30 -20.81 -0.50
N GLY A 148 -8.18 -19.87 -0.85
CA GLY A 148 -8.17 -19.20 -2.14
C GLY A 148 -6.85 -18.46 -2.43
N LEU A 149 -6.31 -17.73 -1.45
CA LEU A 149 -5.00 -17.08 -1.56
C LEU A 149 -3.89 -18.11 -1.78
N ALA A 150 -3.83 -19.18 -0.98
CA ALA A 150 -2.81 -20.22 -1.12
C ALA A 150 -2.83 -20.87 -2.53
N GLY A 151 -4.02 -21.14 -3.07
CA GLY A 151 -4.20 -21.64 -4.44
C GLY A 151 -3.74 -20.65 -5.52
N ALA A 152 -4.02 -19.36 -5.34
CA ALA A 152 -3.54 -18.30 -6.23
C ALA A 152 -2.00 -18.19 -6.18
N CYS A 153 -1.39 -18.26 -4.99
CA CYS A 153 0.05 -18.27 -4.80
C CYS A 153 0.72 -19.48 -5.46
N ALA A 154 0.13 -20.68 -5.34
CA ALA A 154 0.64 -21.88 -6.01
C ALA A 154 0.62 -21.72 -7.54
N SER A 155 -0.46 -21.17 -8.09
CA SER A 155 -0.58 -20.90 -9.52
C SER A 155 0.42 -19.85 -9.99
N PHE A 156 0.64 -18.81 -9.17
CA PHE A 156 1.60 -17.74 -9.46
C PHE A 156 3.04 -18.27 -9.47
N ALA A 157 3.41 -19.09 -8.48
CA ALA A 157 4.72 -19.74 -8.42
C ALA A 157 4.98 -20.64 -9.63
N ALA A 158 3.97 -21.41 -10.06
CA ALA A 158 4.07 -22.28 -11.24
C ALA A 158 4.24 -21.49 -12.55
N ALA A 159 3.61 -20.32 -12.65
CA ALA A 159 3.73 -19.45 -13.82
C ALA A 159 5.07 -18.67 -13.87
N CYS A 160 5.71 -18.48 -12.71
CA CYS A 160 6.94 -17.69 -12.58
C CYS A 160 7.99 -18.42 -11.70
N PRO A 161 8.43 -19.63 -12.08
CA PRO A 161 9.26 -20.48 -11.22
C PRO A 161 10.64 -19.88 -10.92
N ASP A 162 11.20 -19.11 -11.87
CA ASP A 162 12.55 -18.55 -11.77
C ASP A 162 12.60 -17.14 -11.17
N ASN A 163 11.46 -16.51 -10.86
CA ASN A 163 11.44 -15.18 -10.25
C ASN A 163 11.61 -15.29 -8.72
N ALA A 164 12.78 -14.90 -8.22
CA ALA A 164 13.13 -15.00 -6.81
C ALA A 164 12.18 -14.22 -5.87
N GLN A 165 11.68 -13.05 -6.30
CA GLN A 165 10.74 -12.26 -5.50
C GLN A 165 9.36 -12.92 -5.43
N VAL A 166 8.90 -13.49 -6.54
CA VAL A 166 7.67 -14.31 -6.55
C VAL A 166 7.82 -15.47 -5.57
N GLN A 167 8.95 -16.18 -5.60
CA GLN A 167 9.19 -17.28 -4.67
C GLN A 167 9.24 -16.81 -3.20
N ALA A 168 9.82 -15.64 -2.92
CA ALA A 168 9.82 -15.05 -1.58
C ALA A 168 8.41 -14.75 -1.07
N LEU A 169 7.60 -14.07 -1.90
CA LEU A 169 6.21 -13.78 -1.57
C LEU A 169 5.40 -15.05 -1.36
N VAL A 170 5.53 -16.03 -2.25
CA VAL A 170 4.77 -17.28 -2.18
C VAL A 170 5.09 -18.04 -0.89
N ARG A 171 6.37 -18.13 -0.49
CA ARG A 171 6.75 -18.77 0.79
C ARG A 171 6.07 -18.14 2.00
N LYS A 172 5.81 -16.83 1.98
CA LYS A 172 5.14 -16.12 3.08
C LYS A 172 3.64 -16.36 3.13
N ASN A 173 3.03 -16.83 2.04
CA ASN A 173 1.59 -16.96 1.90
C ASN A 173 1.10 -18.42 1.77
N GLN A 174 1.99 -19.41 1.96
CA GLN A 174 1.66 -20.84 1.80
C GLN A 174 1.63 -21.67 3.09
N GLY A 175 1.95 -21.07 4.24
CA GLY A 175 1.98 -21.79 5.54
C GLY A 175 3.31 -22.49 5.77
#